data_AF-A0A141RQF7-F1
#
_entry.id   AF-A0A141RQF7-F1
#
_cell.length_a   1.000
_cell.length_b   1.000
_cell.length_c   1.000
_cell.angle_alpha   90.00
_cell.angle_beta   90.00
_cell.angle_gamma   90.00
#
_symmetry.space_group_name_H-M   'P 1'
#
loop_
_entity.id
_entity.type
_entity.pdbx_description
1 polymer ?
#
loop_
_entity_poly.entity_id
_entity_poly.type
_entity_poly.pdbx_seq_one_letter_code
_entity_poly.pdbx_strand_id
1 'polypeptide(L)'
;MNRVTFSVVAIMLLAAATTLPFVLNAGFGQPPQGAQLSEVEASPHYRDGQFHNTLPTPGFTGQQNMLVAWWQFLTRKTENARPAQPLPLVKTDLASLSPEQDTLVWLGHSSWYMQLAGERILIDPGLSSYAPPFSFTRRRSPLSIKPSPATIRGGRKGCRRSIC
;
A
#
# COMPACT_ATOMS: atom_id res chain seq x y z
N MET A 1 -33.24 -17.34 -33.21
CA MET A 1 -32.21 -16.68 -32.36
C MET A 1 -32.58 -16.97 -30.92
N ASN A 2 -31.77 -17.77 -30.24
CA ASN A 2 -32.24 -18.63 -29.14
C ASN A 2 -32.15 -17.87 -27.81
N ARG A 3 -33.16 -17.98 -26.93
CA ARG A 3 -33.21 -17.29 -25.63
C ARG A 3 -31.92 -17.47 -24.80
N VAL A 4 -31.27 -18.62 -24.97
CA VAL A 4 -29.96 -18.96 -24.37
C VAL A 4 -28.84 -18.02 -24.80
N THR A 5 -28.75 -17.63 -26.08
CA THR A 5 -27.69 -16.71 -26.54
C THR A 5 -27.86 -15.32 -25.92
N PHE A 6 -29.10 -14.86 -25.75
CA PHE A 6 -29.37 -13.59 -25.05
C PHE A 6 -28.99 -13.66 -23.57
N SER A 7 -29.31 -14.76 -22.88
CA SER A 7 -28.93 -14.95 -21.48
C SER A 7 -27.41 -14.99 -21.29
N VAL A 8 -26.67 -15.68 -22.15
CA VAL A 8 -25.19 -15.75 -22.07
C VAL A 8 -24.56 -14.38 -22.31
N VAL A 9 -25.02 -13.65 -23.32
CA VAL A 9 -24.51 -12.30 -23.61
C VAL A 9 -24.82 -11.34 -22.46
N ALA A 10 -26.02 -11.41 -21.87
CA ALA A 10 -26.38 -10.59 -20.71
C ALA A 10 -25.49 -10.87 -19.49
N ILE A 11 -25.18 -12.15 -19.22
CA ILE A 11 -24.27 -12.54 -18.11
C ILE A 11 -22.85 -12.01 -18.37
N MET A 12 -22.33 -12.15 -19.60
CA MET A 12 -21.02 -11.61 -19.95
C MET A 12 -20.94 -10.09 -19.81
N LEU A 13 -21.99 -9.37 -20.22
CA LEU A 13 -22.07 -7.91 -20.05
C LEU A 13 -22.11 -7.51 -18.56
N LEU A 14 -22.87 -8.23 -17.72
CA LEU A 14 -22.90 -8.00 -16.28
C LEU A 14 -21.54 -8.28 -15.62
N ALA A 15 -20.88 -9.37 -16.00
CA ALA A 15 -19.54 -9.70 -15.51
C ALA A 15 -18.51 -8.64 -15.91
N ALA A 16 -18.55 -8.17 -17.16
CA ALA A 16 -17.66 -7.10 -17.63
C ALA A 16 -17.93 -5.77 -16.91
N ALA A 17 -19.20 -5.39 -16.75
CA ALA A 17 -19.59 -4.15 -16.08
C ALA A 17 -19.16 -4.11 -14.61
N THR A 18 -19.08 -5.27 -13.94
CA THR A 18 -18.65 -5.36 -12.53
C THR A 18 -17.13 -5.49 -12.37
N THR A 19 -16.44 -6.17 -13.28
CA THR A 19 -14.99 -6.43 -13.18
C THR A 19 -14.12 -5.32 -13.74
N LEU A 20 -14.53 -4.66 -14.82
CA LEU A 20 -13.75 -3.62 -15.48
C LEU A 20 -13.41 -2.42 -14.57
N PRO A 21 -14.35 -1.80 -13.84
CA PRO A 21 -14.03 -0.70 -12.92
C PRO A 21 -13.17 -1.16 -11.74
N PHE A 22 -13.22 -2.44 -11.36
CA PHE A 22 -12.37 -3.00 -10.31
C PHE A 22 -10.91 -3.10 -10.78
N VAL A 23 -10.67 -3.63 -11.98
CA VAL A 23 -9.31 -3.80 -12.53
C VAL A 23 -8.69 -2.46 -12.92
N LEU A 24 -9.48 -1.51 -13.38
CA LEU A 24 -9.01 -0.17 -13.77
C LEU A 24 -8.92 0.82 -12.60
N ASN A 25 -9.15 0.37 -11.36
CA ASN A 25 -9.02 1.24 -10.20
C ASN A 25 -7.55 1.68 -10.04
N ALA A 26 -7.33 3.00 -10.09
CA ALA A 26 -6.00 3.61 -9.97
C ALA A 26 -5.23 3.21 -8.71
N GLY A 27 -5.93 2.71 -7.68
CA GLY A 27 -5.31 2.21 -6.46
C GLY A 27 -4.51 0.89 -6.60
N PHE A 28 -4.65 0.15 -7.71
CA PHE A 28 -3.81 -1.02 -7.99
C PHE A 28 -2.44 -0.67 -8.59
N GLY A 29 -2.19 0.60 -8.91
CA GLY A 29 -0.98 1.03 -9.62
C GLY A 29 -1.03 0.70 -11.11
N GLN A 30 0.00 1.11 -11.84
CA GLN A 30 0.17 0.81 -13.27
C GLN A 30 1.55 0.20 -13.47
N PRO A 31 1.72 -0.74 -14.41
CA PRO A 31 3.04 -1.23 -14.78
C PRO A 31 3.90 -0.05 -15.31
N PRO A 32 5.23 -0.08 -15.10
CA PRO A 32 6.12 0.95 -15.61
C PRO A 32 6.04 1.01 -17.14
N GLN A 33 5.98 2.22 -17.70
CA GLN A 33 5.86 2.46 -19.14
C GLN A 33 6.93 3.46 -19.60
N GLY A 34 7.35 3.33 -20.86
CA GLY A 34 8.30 4.26 -21.50
C GLY A 34 9.63 4.37 -20.76
N ALA A 35 10.02 5.59 -20.41
CA ALA A 35 11.30 5.87 -19.75
C ALA A 35 11.49 5.12 -18.41
N GLN A 36 10.41 4.87 -17.67
CA GLN A 36 10.48 4.08 -16.43
C GLN A 36 10.76 2.61 -16.71
N LEU A 37 10.19 2.06 -17.79
CA LEU A 37 10.45 0.68 -18.19
C LEU A 37 11.92 0.53 -18.59
N SER A 38 12.47 1.46 -19.38
CA SER A 38 13.89 1.41 -19.76
C SER A 38 14.84 1.52 -18.56
N GLU A 39 14.45 2.22 -17.49
CA GLU A 39 15.23 2.30 -16.26
C GLU A 39 15.19 0.99 -15.47
N VAL A 40 14.01 0.34 -15.41
CA VAL A 40 13.85 -0.97 -14.79
C VAL A 40 14.61 -2.04 -15.57
N GLU A 41 14.54 -2.02 -16.91
CA GLU A 41 15.24 -2.94 -17.81
C GLU A 41 16.76 -2.75 -17.78
N ALA A 42 17.24 -1.53 -17.52
CA ALA A 42 18.66 -1.24 -17.35
C ALA A 42 19.23 -1.79 -16.03
N SER A 43 18.39 -2.26 -15.11
CA SER A 43 18.84 -2.85 -13.86
C SER A 43 19.54 -4.19 -14.09
N PRO A 44 20.68 -4.48 -13.44
CA PRO A 44 21.32 -5.79 -13.51
C PRO A 44 20.45 -6.92 -12.94
N HIS A 45 19.39 -6.57 -12.21
CA HIS A 45 18.42 -7.50 -11.64
C HIS A 45 17.24 -7.79 -12.56
N TYR A 46 17.12 -7.11 -13.71
CA TYR A 46 16.08 -7.38 -14.68
C TYR A 46 16.59 -8.33 -15.76
N ARG A 47 15.98 -9.52 -15.85
CA ARG A 47 16.32 -10.56 -16.83
C ARG A 47 15.08 -11.39 -17.15
N ASP A 48 15.04 -11.99 -18.32
CA ASP A 48 13.92 -12.85 -18.75
C ASP A 48 12.53 -12.17 -18.66
N GLY A 49 12.48 -10.85 -18.84
CA GLY A 49 11.23 -10.06 -18.79
C GLY A 49 10.67 -9.82 -17.38
N GLN A 50 11.44 -10.08 -16.31
CA GLN A 50 11.01 -9.86 -14.94
C GLN A 50 12.16 -9.43 -14.01
N PHE A 51 11.81 -8.74 -12.93
CA PHE A 51 12.76 -8.36 -11.89
C PHE A 51 13.07 -9.54 -10.97
N HIS A 52 14.35 -9.80 -10.75
CA HIS A 52 14.85 -10.86 -9.87
C HIS A 52 15.49 -10.27 -8.62
N ASN A 53 14.90 -10.56 -7.46
CA ASN A 53 15.49 -10.17 -6.17
C ASN A 53 16.84 -10.86 -5.95
N THR A 54 17.79 -10.17 -5.31
CA THR A 54 19.12 -10.70 -4.96
C THR A 54 19.04 -11.86 -3.98
N LEU A 55 18.14 -11.75 -3.00
CA LEU A 55 17.85 -12.81 -2.06
C LEU A 55 16.68 -13.64 -2.57
N PRO A 56 16.73 -14.98 -2.42
CA PRO A 56 15.60 -15.82 -2.73
C PRO A 56 14.45 -15.49 -1.77
N THR A 57 13.46 -14.76 -2.28
CA THR A 57 12.21 -14.45 -1.59
C THR A 57 11.13 -15.35 -2.17
N PRO A 58 10.95 -16.57 -1.65
CA PRO A 58 9.86 -17.42 -2.12
C PRO A 58 8.54 -16.68 -1.86
N GLY A 59 7.73 -16.51 -2.91
CA GLY A 59 6.44 -15.81 -2.81
C GLY A 59 5.47 -16.49 -1.84
N PHE A 60 5.73 -17.74 -1.49
CA PHE A 60 5.08 -18.49 -0.43
C PHE A 60 6.14 -19.10 0.49
N THR A 61 6.18 -18.67 1.75
CA THR A 61 7.14 -19.16 2.76
C THR A 61 6.66 -20.43 3.48
N GLY A 62 5.65 -21.13 2.93
CA GLY A 62 5.13 -22.38 3.49
C GLY A 62 5.22 -23.53 2.49
N GLN A 63 5.41 -24.76 2.98
CA GLN A 63 5.27 -25.99 2.19
C GLN A 63 3.81 -26.28 1.76
N GLN A 64 2.91 -25.29 1.88
CA GLN A 64 1.48 -25.47 1.65
C GLN A 64 1.13 -25.11 0.22
N ASN A 65 0.25 -25.91 -0.38
CA ASN A 65 -0.30 -25.64 -1.70
C ASN A 65 -1.06 -24.29 -1.70
N MET A 66 -0.92 -23.49 -2.77
CA MET A 66 -1.51 -22.16 -2.89
C MET A 66 -3.02 -22.17 -2.60
N LEU A 67 -3.74 -23.19 -3.09
CA LEU A 67 -5.18 -23.37 -2.82
C LEU A 67 -5.51 -23.52 -1.33
N VAL A 68 -4.69 -24.28 -0.60
CA VAL A 68 -4.86 -24.49 0.84
C VAL A 68 -4.66 -23.18 1.59
N ALA A 69 -3.68 -22.38 1.18
CA ALA A 69 -3.43 -21.09 1.79
C ALA A 69 -4.54 -20.07 1.52
N TRP A 70 -5.09 -20.04 0.30
CA TRP A 70 -6.28 -19.25 -0.02
C TRP A 70 -7.49 -19.69 0.81
N TRP A 71 -7.73 -21.00 0.92
CA TRP A 71 -8.82 -21.53 1.73
C TRP A 71 -8.66 -21.15 3.20
N GLN A 72 -7.46 -21.29 3.76
CA GLN A 72 -7.16 -20.86 5.13
C GLN A 72 -7.33 -19.35 5.29
N PHE A 73 -6.86 -18.52 4.36
CA PHE A 73 -7.04 -17.07 4.44
C PHE A 73 -8.52 -16.67 4.50
N LEU A 74 -9.40 -17.37 3.78
CA LEU A 74 -10.83 -17.09 3.74
C LEU A 74 -11.60 -17.67 4.94
N THR A 75 -11.20 -18.85 5.43
CA THR A 75 -11.95 -19.59 6.45
C THR A 75 -11.40 -19.42 7.86
N ARG A 76 -10.11 -19.12 8.00
CA ARG A 76 -9.45 -19.00 9.31
C ARG A 76 -9.84 -17.69 9.94
N LYS A 77 -10.58 -17.77 11.05
CA LYS A 77 -10.81 -16.64 11.92
C LYS A 77 -9.59 -16.48 12.82
N THR A 78 -8.92 -15.34 12.71
CA THR A 78 -7.81 -14.99 13.62
C THR A 78 -8.40 -14.53 14.94
N GLU A 79 -8.21 -15.33 15.99
CA GLU A 79 -8.54 -14.94 17.35
C GLU A 79 -7.73 -13.69 17.75
N ASN A 80 -8.35 -12.77 18.49
CA ASN A 80 -7.73 -11.51 18.93
C ASN A 80 -7.22 -10.58 17.81
N ALA A 81 -7.71 -10.74 16.57
CA ALA A 81 -7.36 -9.83 15.47
C ALA A 81 -7.77 -8.37 15.70
N ARG A 82 -8.68 -8.13 16.64
CA ARG A 82 -9.07 -6.80 17.11
C ARG A 82 -8.88 -6.74 18.62
N PRO A 83 -8.27 -5.66 19.14
CA PRO A 83 -8.16 -5.49 20.57
C PRO A 83 -9.56 -5.31 21.17
N ALA A 84 -9.81 -5.92 22.32
CA ALA A 84 -11.10 -5.83 23.02
C ALA A 84 -11.39 -4.41 23.56
N GLN A 85 -10.33 -3.64 23.80
CA GLN A 85 -10.36 -2.27 24.28
C GLN A 85 -9.65 -1.37 23.25
N PRO A 86 -10.08 -0.10 23.09
CA PRO A 86 -9.33 0.86 22.28
C PRO A 86 -7.90 1.00 22.80
N LEU A 87 -6.92 1.02 21.89
CA LEU A 87 -5.54 1.31 22.25
C LEU A 87 -5.43 2.77 22.72
N PRO A 88 -4.59 3.07 23.72
CA PRO A 88 -4.36 4.44 24.17
C PRO A 88 -3.79 5.26 23.00
N LEU A 89 -4.54 6.28 22.58
CA LEU A 89 -4.12 7.21 21.53
C LEU A 89 -3.75 8.55 22.17
N VAL A 90 -2.50 8.96 22.00
CA VAL A 90 -2.03 10.29 22.38
C VAL A 90 -2.16 11.21 21.18
N LYS A 91 -2.99 12.24 21.28
CA LYS A 91 -3.09 13.26 20.23
C LYS A 91 -1.82 14.11 20.28
N THR A 92 -0.99 13.98 19.25
CA THR A 92 0.26 14.75 19.14
C THR A 92 0.08 15.80 18.05
N ASP A 93 0.25 17.07 18.40
CA ASP A 93 0.34 18.14 17.42
C ASP A 93 1.77 18.22 16.89
N LEU A 94 1.98 17.73 15.67
CA LEU A 94 3.31 17.72 15.06
C LEU A 94 3.80 19.13 14.70
N ALA A 95 2.88 20.10 14.56
CA ALA A 95 3.24 21.47 14.19
C ALA A 95 3.85 22.25 15.37
N SER A 96 3.47 21.90 16.60
CA SER A 96 3.95 22.57 17.81
C SER A 96 5.29 22.04 18.33
N LEU A 97 5.83 20.98 17.72
CA LEU A 97 7.15 20.44 18.07
C LEU A 97 8.26 21.40 17.64
N SER A 98 9.10 21.80 18.60
CA SER A 98 10.28 22.66 18.38
C SER A 98 11.22 21.99 17.39
N PRO A 99 11.60 22.63 16.26
CA PRO A 99 12.51 22.10 15.24
C PRO A 99 13.89 21.67 15.78
N GLU A 100 14.32 22.27 16.88
CA GLU A 100 15.64 22.10 17.48
C GLU A 100 15.75 20.81 18.30
N GLN A 101 14.61 20.19 18.64
CA GLN A 101 14.57 18.97 19.43
C GLN A 101 14.46 17.72 18.55
N ASP A 102 15.37 16.78 18.74
CA ASP A 102 15.26 15.47 18.12
C ASP A 102 14.04 14.72 18.68
N THR A 103 13.10 14.36 17.80
CA THR A 103 11.80 13.80 18.19
C THR A 103 11.40 12.64 17.29
N LEU A 104 10.89 11.56 17.88
CA LEU A 104 10.34 10.43 17.15
C LEU A 104 8.89 10.18 17.60
N VAL A 105 7.96 10.15 16.65
CA VAL A 105 6.54 9.90 16.91
C VAL A 105 6.08 8.73 16.05
N TRP A 106 5.56 7.69 16.70
CA TRP A 106 4.91 6.60 16.00
C TRP A 106 3.47 6.99 15.64
N LEU A 107 3.16 6.94 14.34
CA LEU A 107 1.84 7.31 13.82
C LEU A 107 0.90 6.10 13.69
N GLY A 108 1.41 4.89 13.92
CA GLY A 108 0.68 3.64 13.76
C GLY A 108 1.04 2.90 12.47
N HIS A 109 0.84 1.59 12.47
CA HIS A 109 1.34 0.69 11.42
C HIS A 109 2.86 0.88 11.22
N SER A 110 3.31 1.01 9.97
CA SER A 110 4.69 1.33 9.57
C SER A 110 4.98 2.83 9.45
N SER A 111 4.03 3.70 9.81
CA SER A 111 4.18 5.15 9.67
C SER A 111 4.89 5.78 10.87
N TRP A 112 5.92 6.58 10.58
CA TRP A 112 6.71 7.30 11.59
C TRP A 112 6.94 8.75 11.21
N TYR A 113 6.86 9.64 12.18
CA TYR A 113 7.37 11.01 12.07
C TYR A 113 8.67 11.09 12.85
N MET A 114 9.71 11.62 12.20
CA MET A 114 11.04 11.76 12.77
C MET A 114 11.53 13.18 12.53
N GLN A 115 12.05 13.81 13.58
CA GLN A 115 12.73 15.08 13.52
C GLN A 115 14.14 14.89 14.06
N LEU A 116 15.14 15.17 13.22
CA LEU A 116 16.55 15.00 13.55
C LEU A 116 17.35 16.14 12.92
N ALA A 117 18.20 16.79 13.72
CA ALA A 117 19.08 17.87 13.24
C ALA A 117 18.34 19.01 12.49
N GLY A 118 17.13 19.37 12.95
CA GLY A 118 16.30 20.40 12.32
C GLY A 118 15.50 19.94 11.09
N GLU A 119 15.72 18.71 10.61
CA GLU A 119 15.00 18.15 9.46
C GLU A 119 13.77 17.34 9.91
N ARG A 120 12.69 17.43 9.14
CA ARG A 120 11.42 16.72 9.40
C ARG A 120 11.17 15.66 8.33
N ILE A 121 11.16 14.40 8.75
CA ILE A 121 11.06 13.22 7.89
C ILE A 121 9.78 12.45 8.23
N LEU A 122 9.01 12.10 7.20
CA LEU A 122 7.81 11.28 7.32
C LEU A 122 8.04 9.96 6.57
N ILE A 123 8.08 8.86 7.31
CA ILE A 123 8.32 7.52 6.80
C ILE A 123 6.98 6.85 6.57
N ASP A 124 6.78 6.30 5.36
CA ASP A 124 5.58 5.61 4.90
C ASP A 124 4.27 6.35 5.26
N PRO A 125 3.97 7.49 4.60
CA PRO A 125 2.86 8.36 4.96
C PRO A 125 1.49 7.75 4.60
N GLY A 126 1.04 6.77 5.38
CA GLY A 126 -0.28 6.17 5.28
C GLY A 126 -1.38 7.00 5.94
N LEU A 127 -1.46 8.30 5.60
CA LEU A 127 -2.36 9.28 6.22
C LEU A 127 -3.84 9.13 5.79
N SER A 128 -4.11 8.25 4.83
CA SER A 128 -5.47 7.95 4.38
C SER A 128 -6.27 7.21 5.44
N SER A 129 -7.58 7.48 5.48
CA SER A 129 -8.55 6.75 6.32
C SER A 129 -8.80 5.31 5.85
N TYR A 130 -8.35 4.96 4.65
CA TYR A 130 -8.52 3.65 4.02
C TYR A 130 -7.18 3.12 3.53
N ALA A 131 -6.85 1.89 3.92
CA ALA A 131 -5.69 1.14 3.44
C ALA A 131 -5.93 0.45 2.08
N PRO A 132 -7.08 -0.21 1.84
CA PRO A 132 -7.40 -0.74 0.52
C PRO A 132 -7.91 0.36 -0.45
N PRO A 133 -7.82 0.13 -1.78
CA PRO A 133 -8.27 1.08 -2.81
C PRO A 133 -9.81 1.23 -2.88
N PHE A 134 -10.53 0.66 -1.91
CA PHE A 134 -11.98 0.71 -1.83
C PHE A 134 -12.42 1.33 -0.50
N SER A 135 -13.18 2.41 -0.59
CA SER A 135 -13.74 3.15 0.54
C SER A 135 -14.75 2.36 1.39
N PHE A 136 -15.27 1.23 0.89
CA PHE A 136 -16.20 0.38 1.64
C PHE A 136 -15.50 -0.75 2.43
N THR A 137 -14.20 -0.95 2.22
CA THR A 137 -13.42 -1.99 2.92
C THR A 137 -12.67 -1.41 4.12
N ARG A 138 -12.47 -2.23 5.16
CA ARG A 138 -11.82 -1.93 6.46
C ARG A 138 -11.28 -0.49 6.62
N ARG A 139 -12.01 0.32 7.39
CA ARG A 139 -11.54 1.63 7.85
C ARG A 139 -10.30 1.47 8.72
N ARG A 140 -9.25 2.24 8.45
CA ARG A 140 -8.06 2.31 9.31
C ARG A 140 -8.45 2.99 10.62
N SER A 141 -7.83 2.60 11.73
CA SER A 141 -7.96 3.35 12.98
C SER A 141 -7.61 4.82 12.73
N PRO A 142 -8.40 5.77 13.24
CA PRO A 142 -8.19 7.19 12.96
C PRO A 142 -6.79 7.60 13.39
N LEU A 143 -6.05 8.21 12.45
CA LEU A 143 -4.76 8.79 12.73
C LEU A 143 -4.97 10.01 13.62
N SER A 144 -4.33 10.05 14.78
CA SER A 144 -4.53 11.13 15.75
C SER A 144 -3.52 12.26 15.59
N ILE A 145 -3.37 12.75 14.37
CA ILE A 145 -2.50 13.89 14.05
C ILE A 145 -3.27 15.00 13.36
N LYS A 146 -2.93 16.25 13.68
CA LYS A 146 -3.19 17.38 12.79
C LYS A 146 -1.97 17.50 11.86
N PRO A 147 -2.14 17.33 10.54
CA PRO A 147 -1.03 17.58 9.63
C PRO A 147 -0.63 19.05 9.72
N SER A 148 0.66 19.31 9.92
CA SER A 148 1.22 20.65 9.78
C SER A 148 1.13 21.07 8.30
N PRO A 149 0.85 22.36 7.99
CA PRO A 149 0.93 22.88 6.61
C PRO A 149 2.37 22.92 6.06
N ALA A 150 3.35 22.37 6.77
CA ALA A 150 4.71 22.26 6.30
C ALA A 150 4.76 21.55 4.94
N THR A 151 5.53 22.14 4.03
CA THR A 151 5.97 21.52 2.77
C THR A 151 6.73 20.24 3.11
N ILE A 152 5.99 19.14 3.28
CA ILE A 152 6.57 17.80 3.34
C ILE A 152 7.29 17.66 2.00
N ARG A 153 8.63 17.62 2.01
CA ARG A 153 9.41 17.14 0.87
C ARG A 153 9.07 15.66 0.71
N GLY A 154 7.90 15.39 0.15
CA GLY A 154 7.54 14.07 -0.32
C GLY A 154 8.56 13.71 -1.38
N GLY A 155 9.25 12.59 -1.17
CA GLY A 155 10.09 11.94 -2.17
C GLY A 155 9.26 11.49 -3.38
N ARG A 156 8.74 12.46 -4.14
CA ARG A 156 8.28 12.34 -5.53
C ARG A 156 9.14 13.25 -6.41
N LYS A 157 10.42 13.38 -6.06
CA LYS A 157 11.44 13.92 -6.96
C LYS A 157 12.28 12.70 -7.32
N GLY A 158 12.30 12.40 -8.61
CA GLY A 158 12.87 11.18 -9.17
C GLY A 158 14.23 10.84 -8.59
N CYS A 159 14.55 9.55 -8.63
CA CYS A 159 15.85 9.00 -8.34
C CYS A 159 16.90 9.75 -9.18
N ARG A 160 17.43 10.83 -8.63
CA ARG A 160 18.58 11.54 -9.17
C ARG A 160 19.74 11.04 -8.33
N ARG A 161 20.54 10.19 -8.97
CA ARG A 161 21.90 9.77 -8.60
C ARG A 161 22.50 10.60 -7.45
N SER A 162 22.84 9.92 -6.36
CA SER A 162 24.17 9.94 -5.73
C SER A 162 24.05 9.47 -4.29
N ILE A 163 24.77 8.40 -3.95
CA ILE A 163 25.72 8.29 -2.82
C ILE A 163 25.90 6.79 -2.51
N CYS A 164 27.13 6.34 -2.78
CA CYS A 164 27.79 5.24 -2.07
C CYS A 164 27.97 5.63 -0.59
#